data_AF-A0A1H9ALL2-F1
#
_entry.id   AF-A0A1H9ALL2-F1
#
_cell.length_a   1.000
_cell.length_b   1.000
_cell.length_c   1.000
_cell.angle_alpha   90.00
_cell.angle_beta   90.00
_cell.angle_gamma   90.00
#
_symmetry.space_group_name_H-M   'P 1'
#
loop_
_entity.id
_entity.type
_entity.pdbx_description
1 polymer ?
#
loop_
_entity_poly.entity_id
_entity_poly.type
_entity_poly.pdbx_seq_one_letter_code
_entity_poly.pdbx_strand_id
1 'polypeptide(L)'
;MAVAKFNTEAVEQCRTTVSSQAGQFGAIGDGFSHQYASPDIFGKLSASSAISAAVTAVDQAGTQEFEAAERVLRKLESALDAIRTNVDDIEEANKNSMRAV
;
A
#
# COMPACT_ATOMS: atom_id res chain seq x y z
N MET A 1 -0.76 -39.24 -1.99
CA MET A 1 -0.84 -38.10 -1.06
C MET A 1 -1.13 -36.86 -1.88
N ALA A 2 -2.28 -36.22 -1.68
CA ALA A 2 -2.51 -34.89 -2.25
C ALA A 2 -1.59 -33.93 -1.49
N VAL A 3 -0.43 -33.61 -2.08
CA VAL A 3 0.37 -32.47 -1.64
C VAL A 3 -0.59 -31.30 -1.69
N ALA A 4 -0.79 -30.62 -0.56
CA ALA A 4 -1.57 -29.39 -0.54
C ALA A 4 -0.86 -28.42 -1.49
N LYS A 5 -1.33 -28.37 -2.74
CA LYS A 5 -0.78 -27.48 -3.77
C LYS A 5 -1.19 -26.10 -3.31
N PHE A 6 -0.25 -25.40 -2.68
CA PHE A 6 -0.47 -24.01 -2.29
C PHE A 6 -0.96 -23.27 -3.53
N ASN A 7 -2.07 -22.54 -3.39
CA ASN A 7 -2.66 -21.79 -4.50
C ASN A 7 -1.82 -20.52 -4.74
N THR A 8 -0.63 -20.71 -5.28
CA THR A 8 0.32 -19.66 -5.62
C THR A 8 -0.27 -18.65 -6.61
N GLU A 9 -1.20 -19.07 -7.47
CA GLU A 9 -1.98 -18.17 -8.32
C GLU A 9 -2.85 -17.21 -7.49
N ALA A 10 -3.55 -17.68 -6.46
CA ALA A 10 -4.34 -16.82 -5.57
C ALA A 10 -3.45 -15.87 -4.74
N VAL A 11 -2.26 -16.31 -4.32
CA VAL A 11 -1.28 -15.45 -3.63
C VAL A 11 -0.79 -14.34 -4.55
N GLU A 12 -0.46 -14.64 -5.81
CA GLU A 12 -0.05 -13.62 -6.79
C GLU A 12 -1.19 -12.69 -7.19
N GLN A 13 -2.41 -13.19 -7.29
CA GLN A 13 -3.58 -12.34 -7.50
C GLN A 13 -3.78 -11.37 -6.33
N CYS A 14 -3.59 -11.84 -5.10
CA CYS A 14 -3.67 -11.02 -3.90
C CYS A 14 -2.56 -9.95 -3.93
N ARG A 15 -1.31 -10.33 -4.18
CA ARG A 15 -0.16 -9.42 -4.28
C ARG A 15 -0.39 -8.35 -5.36
N THR A 16 -0.82 -8.74 -6.55
CA THR A 16 -1.11 -7.81 -7.66
C THR A 16 -2.21 -6.82 -7.31
N THR A 17 -3.28 -7.29 -6.65
CA THR A 17 -4.40 -6.43 -6.22
C THR A 17 -3.95 -5.42 -5.17
N VAL A 18 -3.16 -5.87 -4.20
CA VAL A 18 -2.59 -5.03 -3.14
C VAL A 18 -1.65 -3.97 -3.73
N SER A 19 -0.79 -4.36 -4.68
CA SER A 19 0.12 -3.44 -5.39
C SER A 19 -0.63 -2.34 -6.13
N SER A 20 -1.69 -2.72 -6.86
CA SER A 20 -2.54 -1.78 -7.59
C SER A 20 -3.23 -0.79 -6.65
N GLN A 21 -3.76 -1.25 -5.51
CA GLN A 21 -4.35 -0.37 -4.50
C GLN A 21 -3.30 0.53 -3.85
N ALA A 22 -2.11 0.02 -3.51
CA ALA A 22 -1.03 0.80 -2.92
C ALA A 22 -0.63 1.97 -3.82
N GLY A 23 -0.46 1.70 -5.12
CA GLY A 23 -0.16 2.74 -6.11
C GLY A 23 -1.27 3.80 -6.24
N GLN A 24 -2.54 3.41 -6.12
CA GLN A 24 -3.66 4.36 -6.13
C GLN A 24 -3.67 5.26 -4.88
N PHE A 25 -3.41 4.69 -3.70
CA PHE A 25 -3.32 5.48 -2.46
C PHE A 25 -2.13 6.44 -2.48
N GLY A 26 -0.97 6.02 -3.00
CA GLY A 26 0.16 6.90 -3.23
C GLY A 26 -0.18 8.06 -4.17
N ALA A 27 -0.82 7.77 -5.31
CA ALA A 27 -1.24 8.80 -6.27
C ALA A 27 -2.28 9.78 -5.71
N ILE A 28 -3.21 9.29 -4.87
CA ILE A 28 -4.17 10.16 -4.16
C ILE A 28 -3.43 11.02 -3.13
N GLY A 29 -2.51 10.43 -2.35
CA GLY A 29 -1.68 11.14 -1.37
C GLY A 29 -0.83 12.25 -2.00
N ASP A 30 -0.23 11.98 -3.17
CA ASP A 30 0.51 12.97 -3.97
C ASP A 30 -0.37 14.13 -4.41
N GLY A 31 -1.66 13.90 -4.64
CA GLY A 31 -2.65 14.93 -4.97
C GLY A 31 -2.86 15.97 -3.85
N PHE A 32 -2.58 15.60 -2.60
CA PHE A 32 -2.61 16.49 -1.43
C PHE A 32 -1.25 17.16 -1.14
N SER A 33 -0.32 17.18 -2.10
CA SER A 33 1.01 17.78 -1.92
C SER A 33 0.98 19.32 -1.96
N HIS A 34 0.44 19.96 -0.92
CA HIS A 34 0.54 21.40 -0.66
C HIS A 34 -0.01 22.31 -1.78
N GLN A 35 -0.96 21.82 -2.58
CA GLN A 35 -1.47 22.55 -3.75
C GLN A 35 -2.31 23.79 -3.37
N TYR A 36 -2.80 23.88 -2.12
CA TYR A 36 -3.81 24.85 -1.70
C TYR A 36 -3.34 25.86 -0.64
N ALA A 37 -2.02 26.03 -0.47
CA ALA A 37 -1.45 26.85 0.59
C ALA A 37 -1.54 28.37 0.36
N SER A 38 -2.05 28.84 -0.78
CA SER A 38 -2.10 30.28 -1.08
C SER A 38 -3.43 30.91 -0.62
N PRO A 39 -3.42 31.82 0.37
CA PRO A 39 -4.64 32.47 0.86
C PRO A 39 -5.33 33.33 -0.21
N ASP A 40 -4.59 33.80 -1.22
CA ASP A 40 -5.14 34.54 -2.35
C ASP A 40 -6.17 33.73 -3.17
N ILE A 41 -6.12 32.39 -3.10
CA ILE A 41 -7.10 31.49 -3.75
C ILE A 41 -8.49 31.64 -3.10
N PHE A 42 -8.54 31.93 -1.81
CA PHE A 42 -9.77 32.05 -1.01
C PHE A 42 -10.20 33.52 -0.79
N GLY A 43 -9.51 34.46 -1.43
CA GLY A 43 -9.77 35.90 -1.35
C GLY A 43 -8.91 36.65 -0.33
N LYS A 44 -9.02 37.98 -0.31
CA LYS A 44 -8.16 38.87 0.51
C LYS A 44 -8.77 39.28 1.85
N LEU A 45 -9.85 38.65 2.29
CA LEU A 45 -10.48 38.94 3.57
C LEU A 45 -9.68 38.28 4.71
N SER A 46 -9.68 38.89 5.90
CA SER A 46 -8.97 38.36 7.08
C SER A 46 -9.42 36.94 7.48
N ALA A 47 -10.62 36.52 7.06
CA ALA A 47 -11.13 35.16 7.24
C ALA A 47 -10.61 34.15 6.20
N SER A 48 -10.12 34.62 5.05
CA SER A 48 -9.58 33.78 3.97
C SER A 48 -8.26 33.10 4.37
N SER A 49 -7.48 33.70 5.28
CA SER A 49 -6.30 33.05 5.87
C SER A 49 -6.68 31.87 6.77
N ALA A 50 -7.76 31.99 7.55
CA ALA A 50 -8.27 30.90 8.38
C ALA A 50 -8.80 29.73 7.52
N ILE A 51 -9.45 30.04 6.40
CA ILE A 51 -9.89 29.03 5.43
C ILE A 51 -8.67 28.35 4.79
N SER A 52 -7.66 29.11 4.36
CA SER A 52 -6.43 28.54 3.78
C SER A 52 -5.68 27.63 4.78
N ALA A 53 -5.66 28.00 6.06
CA ALA A 53 -5.05 27.18 7.11
C ALA A 53 -5.84 25.88 7.36
N ALA A 54 -7.17 25.95 7.36
CA ALA A 54 -8.02 24.76 7.48
C ALA A 54 -7.86 23.81 6.28
N VAL A 55 -7.80 24.36 5.06
CA VAL A 55 -7.55 23.56 3.85
C VAL A 55 -6.16 22.94 3.90
N THR A 56 -5.13 23.68 4.31
CA THR A 56 -3.77 23.15 4.50
C THR A 56 -3.73 22.03 5.55
N ALA A 57 -4.49 22.15 6.64
CA ALA A 57 -4.57 21.10 7.65
C ALA A 57 -5.26 19.84 7.14
N VAL A 58 -6.32 19.97 6.31
CA VAL A 58 -6.97 18.83 5.64
C VAL A 58 -6.02 18.19 4.63
N ASP A 59 -5.27 18.99 3.88
CA ASP A 59 -4.26 18.55 2.92
C ASP A 59 -3.18 17.69 3.62
N GLN A 60 -2.60 18.22 4.71
CA GLN A 60 -1.61 17.50 5.52
C GLN A 60 -2.17 16.23 6.18
N ALA A 61 -3.40 16.27 6.69
CA ALA A 61 -4.04 15.09 7.27
C ALA A 61 -4.30 14.04 6.18
N GLY A 62 -4.77 14.46 5.01
CA GLY A 62 -4.96 13.59 3.85
C GLY A 62 -3.66 12.89 3.45
N THR A 63 -2.58 13.64 3.23
CA THR A 63 -1.26 13.06 2.90
C THR A 63 -0.81 12.05 3.94
N GLN A 64 -0.91 12.35 5.24
CA GLN A 64 -0.47 11.44 6.30
C GLN A 64 -1.27 10.13 6.34
N GLU A 65 -2.59 10.21 6.21
CA GLU A 65 -3.46 9.03 6.24
C GLU A 65 -3.26 8.16 4.99
N PHE A 66 -3.10 8.77 3.82
CA PHE A 66 -2.84 8.04 2.58
C PHE A 66 -1.43 7.41 2.54
N GLU A 67 -0.40 8.09 3.05
CA GLU A 67 0.92 7.49 3.26
C GLU A 67 0.86 6.32 4.25
N ALA A 68 0.08 6.45 5.34
CA ALA A 68 -0.08 5.37 6.31
C ALA A 68 -0.76 4.15 5.69
N ALA A 69 -1.80 4.36 4.88
CA ALA A 69 -2.47 3.31 4.12
C ALA A 69 -1.50 2.62 3.13
N GLU A 70 -0.70 3.38 2.40
CA GLU A 70 0.32 2.84 1.50
C GLU A 70 1.34 1.98 2.25
N ARG A 71 1.81 2.43 3.42
CA ARG A 71 2.74 1.65 4.27
C ARG A 71 2.14 0.32 4.71
N VAL A 72 0.85 0.28 5.06
CA VAL A 72 0.16 -0.96 5.43
C VAL A 72 0.09 -1.91 4.24
N LEU A 73 -0.24 -1.40 3.05
CA LEU A 73 -0.31 -2.22 1.84
C LEU A 73 1.06 -2.77 1.42
N ARG A 74 2.14 -1.99 1.50
CA ARG A 74 3.51 -2.48 1.26
C ARG A 74 3.94 -3.56 2.26
N LYS A 75 3.52 -3.46 3.53
CA LYS A 75 3.74 -4.52 4.53
C LYS A 75 2.99 -5.80 4.17
N LEU A 76 1.76 -5.67 3.65
CA LEU A 76 0.99 -6.80 3.17
C LEU A 76 1.66 -7.47 1.96
N GLU A 77 2.17 -6.71 1.00
CA GLU A 77 2.98 -7.26 -0.11
C GLU A 77 4.20 -8.04 0.40
N SER A 78 4.93 -7.47 1.37
CA SER A 78 6.10 -8.13 1.97
C SER A 78 5.75 -9.43 2.70
N ALA A 79 4.59 -9.45 3.38
CA ALA A 79 4.10 -10.65 4.05
C ALA A 79 3.66 -11.73 3.03
N LEU A 80 3.02 -11.34 1.94
CA LEU A 80 2.64 -12.24 0.85
C LEU A 80 3.88 -12.83 0.15
N ASP A 81 4.91 -12.02 -0.07
CA ASP A 81 6.20 -12.45 -0.63
C ASP A 81 6.89 -13.48 0.28
N ALA A 82 6.94 -13.22 1.59
CA ALA A 82 7.48 -14.16 2.58
C ALA A 82 6.70 -15.48 2.64
N ILE A 83 5.37 -15.44 2.50
CA ILE A 83 4.54 -16.66 2.41
C ILE A 83 4.94 -17.47 1.18
N ARG A 84 5.14 -16.81 0.03
CA ARG A 84 5.54 -17.47 -1.21
C ARG A 84 6.90 -18.15 -1.09
N THR A 85 7.92 -17.44 -0.56
CA THR A 85 9.25 -18.02 -0.33
C THR A 85 9.19 -19.24 0.59
N ASN A 86 8.45 -19.16 1.69
CA ASN A 86 8.30 -20.30 2.61
C ASN A 86 7.61 -21.51 1.93
N VAL A 87 6.63 -21.26 1.06
CA VAL A 87 5.97 -22.32 0.29
C VAL A 87 6.95 -23.00 -0.65
N ASP A 88 7.72 -22.22 -1.42
CA ASP A 88 8.72 -22.74 -2.36
C ASP A 88 9.80 -23.56 -1.62
N ASP A 89 10.27 -23.07 -0.47
CA ASP A 89 11.26 -23.76 0.39
C ASP A 89 10.72 -25.10 0.92
N ILE A 90 9.46 -25.14 1.36
CA ILE A 90 8.81 -26.37 1.84
C ILE A 90 8.63 -27.38 0.68
N GLU A 91 8.24 -26.92 -0.51
CA GLU A 91 8.13 -27.79 -1.67
C GLU A 91 9.49 -28.35 -2.10
N GLU A 92 10.56 -27.57 -2.04
CA GLU A 92 11.91 -28.00 -2.36
C GLU A 92 12.48 -28.99 -1.32
N ALA A 93 12.28 -28.72 -0.04
CA ALA A 93 12.65 -29.63 1.05
C ALA A 93 11.92 -30.98 0.94
N ASN A 94 10.62 -30.96 0.59
CA ASN A 94 9.86 -32.18 0.35
C ASN A 94 10.36 -32.95 -0.88
N LYS A 95 10.65 -32.28 -2.01
CA LYS A 95 11.22 -32.93 -3.19
C LYS A 95 12.55 -33.61 -2.88
N ASN A 96 13.43 -32.94 -2.13
CA ASN A 96 14.73 -33.51 -1.75
C ASN A 96 14.58 -34.70 -0.80
N SER A 97 13.64 -34.63 0.16
CA SER A 97 13.36 -35.73 1.08
C SER A 97 12.76 -36.96 0.35
N MET A 98 11.92 -36.75 -0.65
CA MET A 98 11.34 -37.83 -1.47
C MET A 98 12.32 -38.44 -2.48
N ARG A 99 13.42 -37.76 -2.85
CA ARG A 99 14.49 -38.33 -3.69
C ARG A 99 15.52 -39.13 -2.89
N ALA A 100 15.57 -38.94 -1.58
CA ALA A 100 16.50 -39.60 -0.67
C ALA A 100 15.99 -40.93 -0.10
N VAL A 101 14.75 -41.32 -0.42
CA VAL A 101 14.10 -42.58 -0.03
C VAL A 101 13.87 -43.42 -1.29
#